data_AF-A0A1B8Y495-F1
#
_entry.id   AF-A0A1B8Y495-F1
#
_cell.length_a   1.000
_cell.length_b   1.000
_cell.length_c   1.000
_cell.angle_alpha   90.00
_cell.angle_beta   90.00
_cell.angle_gamma   90.00
#
_symmetry.space_group_name_H-M   'P 1'
#
loop_
_entity.id
_entity.type
_entity.pdbx_description
1 polymer ?
#
loop_
_entity_poly.entity_id
_entity_poly.type
_entity_poly.pdbx_seq_one_letter_code
_entity_poly.pdbx_strand_id
1 'polypeptide(L)'
;GLCPERDLKVEHGGFIDEPVYSLKHIPQSSLIVTSGPTGCPLRVWQIGPEDRDVIVPLSTLPTDAGNETWTRTATTPSAPPQILHGSQANSIHLTEIQSTKRIYTLGLSGSDAVSTLGFLDPYTVFVCCRNGRQCMADVRMPGAACEGSVGKHGLSSAAWCAAVNPSKGAACSTVASLSAEGHVCLTDARNLSAPLKCAKCRVPKPAAPEHFLNVCWAPALSDCISLSGFGGTVQIFDTKQWDCAMKEREALFIHRGHSVMGASEAGSEPIVTAHSWHPWKERTVLSAASDGSLHVWNWSDLPEHDGTQL
;
A
#
# COMPACT_ATOMS: atom_id res chain seq x y z
N GLY A 1 -23.03 -2.58 -0.04
CA GLY A 1 -22.00 -1.95 -0.88
C GLY A 1 -22.62 -0.72 -1.51
N LEU A 2 -21.79 0.30 -1.74
CA LEU A 2 -22.14 1.44 -2.57
C LEU A 2 -21.63 1.17 -3.99
N CYS A 3 -22.44 1.46 -4.99
CA CYS A 3 -22.11 1.38 -6.40
C CYS A 3 -22.07 2.80 -6.98
N PRO A 4 -20.96 3.22 -7.63
CA PRO A 4 -20.81 4.59 -8.12
C PRO A 4 -21.96 5.07 -9.01
N GLU A 5 -22.48 4.22 -9.90
CA GLU A 5 -23.51 4.59 -10.87
C GLU A 5 -24.93 4.60 -10.27
N ARG A 6 -25.14 3.90 -9.15
CA ARG A 6 -26.45 3.73 -8.52
C ARG A 6 -26.62 4.62 -7.29
N ASP A 7 -25.59 4.67 -6.45
CA ASP A 7 -25.68 5.22 -5.10
C ASP A 7 -24.98 6.58 -4.96
N LEU A 8 -24.20 7.01 -5.96
CA LEU A 8 -23.47 8.27 -5.94
C LEU A 8 -23.88 9.14 -7.13
N LYS A 9 -24.00 10.45 -6.89
CA LYS A 9 -24.13 11.47 -7.92
C LYS A 9 -23.00 12.46 -7.75
N VAL A 10 -22.29 12.75 -8.84
CA VAL A 10 -21.24 13.77 -8.84
C VAL A 10 -21.93 15.14 -8.86
N GLU A 11 -21.91 15.84 -7.72
CA GLU A 11 -22.39 17.23 -7.62
C GLU A 11 -21.31 18.22 -8.05
N HIS A 12 -20.06 17.97 -7.67
CA HIS A 12 -18.89 18.79 -7.99
C HIS A 12 -17.71 17.91 -8.41
N GLY A 13 -16.90 18.36 -9.38
CA GLY A 13 -15.75 17.64 -9.91
C GLY A 13 -15.87 17.29 -11.39
N GLY A 14 -15.10 16.30 -11.83
CA GLY A 14 -15.06 15.85 -13.22
C GLY A 14 -14.47 14.45 -13.33
N PHE A 15 -14.54 13.89 -14.53
CA PHE A 15 -13.93 12.61 -14.86
C PHE A 15 -12.54 12.84 -15.45
N ILE A 16 -11.63 11.91 -15.20
CA ILE A 16 -10.35 11.83 -15.90
C ILE A 16 -10.51 10.68 -16.89
N ASP A 17 -10.22 10.94 -18.17
CA ASP A 17 -10.38 9.94 -19.23
C ASP A 17 -9.34 8.83 -19.12
N GLU A 18 -8.19 9.11 -18.50
CA GLU A 18 -7.14 8.12 -18.28
C GLU A 18 -7.31 7.37 -16.95
N PRO A 19 -6.98 6.07 -16.92
CA PRO A 19 -7.09 5.27 -15.71
C PRO A 19 -6.07 5.71 -14.65
N VAL A 20 -6.54 5.79 -13.40
CA VAL A 20 -5.72 6.10 -12.22
C VAL A 20 -5.38 4.80 -11.51
N TYR A 21 -4.08 4.51 -11.39
CA TYR A 21 -3.58 3.30 -10.71
C TYR A 21 -3.17 3.57 -9.27
N SER A 22 -2.80 4.80 -8.95
CA SER A 22 -2.57 5.25 -7.57
C SER A 22 -2.92 6.72 -7.43
N LEU A 23 -3.47 7.05 -6.27
CA LEU A 23 -3.75 8.41 -5.83
C LEU A 23 -3.14 8.59 -4.44
N LYS A 24 -2.34 9.65 -4.27
CA LYS A 24 -1.71 10.01 -2.98
C LYS A 24 -1.98 11.47 -2.66
N HIS A 25 -2.56 11.71 -1.49
CA HIS A 25 -2.55 13.04 -0.88
C HIS A 25 -1.15 13.38 -0.38
N ILE A 26 -0.78 14.65 -0.49
CA ILE A 26 0.47 15.17 0.05
C ILE A 26 0.18 15.83 1.40
N PRO A 27 0.68 15.25 2.50
CA PRO A 27 0.42 15.77 3.84
C PRO A 27 0.77 17.25 3.98
N GLN A 28 0.00 17.97 4.80
CA GLN A 28 0.20 19.40 5.09
C GLN A 28 0.09 20.32 3.85
N SER A 29 -0.53 19.83 2.78
CA SER A 29 -0.83 20.62 1.60
C SER A 29 -2.22 20.26 1.06
N SER A 30 -2.70 21.05 0.12
CA SER A 30 -3.92 20.80 -0.64
C SER A 30 -3.59 20.14 -2.00
N LEU A 31 -2.51 19.34 -2.07
CA LEU A 31 -2.08 18.67 -3.30
C LEU A 31 -2.40 17.18 -3.28
N ILE A 32 -2.75 16.65 -4.45
CA ILE A 32 -2.87 15.22 -4.74
C ILE A 32 -1.98 14.90 -5.92
N VAL A 33 -1.38 13.70 -5.92
CA VAL A 33 -0.67 13.16 -7.08
C VAL A 33 -1.31 11.86 -7.51
N THR A 34 -1.51 11.72 -8.82
CA THR A 34 -1.98 10.49 -9.44
C THR A 34 -0.93 9.91 -10.38
N SER A 35 -0.83 8.59 -10.42
CA SER A 35 -0.11 7.85 -11.45
C SER A 35 -1.05 6.94 -12.23
N GLY A 36 -0.71 6.69 -13.49
CA GLY A 36 -1.52 5.90 -14.43
C GLY A 36 -0.68 4.80 -15.08
N PRO A 37 -1.08 4.33 -16.27
CA PRO A 37 -0.37 3.31 -17.04
C PRO A 37 1.12 3.64 -17.27
N THR A 38 1.88 2.61 -17.63
CA THR A 38 3.29 2.72 -17.97
C THR A 38 3.55 3.82 -19.01
N GLY A 39 4.51 4.70 -18.73
CA GLY A 39 4.86 5.83 -19.60
C GLY A 39 4.02 7.09 -19.41
N CYS A 40 2.92 7.04 -18.64
CA CYS A 40 2.18 8.24 -18.28
C CYS A 40 2.93 9.06 -17.21
N PRO A 41 3.01 10.39 -17.35
CA PRO A 41 3.61 11.24 -16.32
C PRO A 41 2.77 11.21 -15.04
N LEU A 42 3.39 11.54 -13.91
CA LEU A 42 2.63 11.83 -12.69
C LEU A 42 1.86 13.14 -12.90
N ARG A 43 0.60 13.18 -12.47
CA ARG A 43 -0.20 14.40 -12.50
C ARG A 43 -0.38 14.94 -11.09
N VAL A 44 -0.12 16.23 -10.94
CA VAL A 44 -0.29 16.98 -9.70
C VAL A 44 -1.59 17.75 -9.81
N TRP A 45 -2.42 17.62 -8.79
CA TRP A 45 -3.73 18.24 -8.68
C TRP A 45 -3.80 19.09 -7.43
N GLN A 46 -4.57 20.16 -7.51
CA GLN A 46 -4.86 21.08 -6.42
C GLN A 46 -6.29 20.81 -5.95
N ILE A 47 -6.44 20.38 -4.71
CA ILE A 47 -7.73 20.33 -4.02
C ILE A 47 -8.18 21.78 -3.80
N GLY A 48 -9.40 22.09 -4.22
CA GLY A 48 -10.02 23.39 -3.99
C GLY A 48 -10.19 23.70 -2.50
N PRO A 49 -10.36 24.99 -2.17
CA PRO A 49 -10.69 25.42 -0.81
C PRO A 49 -12.05 24.86 -0.36
N GLU A 50 -12.37 24.92 0.94
CA GLU A 50 -13.61 24.35 1.50
C GLU A 50 -14.90 24.93 0.90
N ASP A 51 -14.85 26.12 0.29
CA ASP A 51 -15.97 26.75 -0.41
C ASP A 51 -16.09 26.32 -1.88
N ARG A 52 -15.12 25.55 -2.39
CA ARG A 52 -15.08 25.04 -3.76
C ARG A 52 -14.55 23.60 -3.77
N ASP A 53 -15.47 22.64 -3.87
CA ASP A 53 -15.16 21.19 -3.95
C ASP A 53 -14.58 20.75 -5.31
N VAL A 54 -13.82 21.61 -5.99
CA VAL A 54 -13.26 21.35 -7.33
C VAL A 54 -11.79 20.99 -7.20
N ILE A 55 -11.42 19.82 -7.70
CA ILE A 55 -10.03 19.41 -7.88
C ILE A 55 -9.57 19.87 -9.26
N VAL A 56 -8.50 20.67 -9.33
CA VAL A 56 -7.99 21.21 -10.60
C VAL A 56 -6.60 20.67 -10.94
N PRO A 57 -6.29 20.41 -12.22
CA PRO A 57 -4.95 20.03 -12.64
C PRO A 57 -3.98 21.19 -12.41
N LEU A 58 -2.81 20.92 -11.84
CA LEU A 58 -1.80 21.93 -11.53
C LEU A 58 -0.55 21.78 -12.42
N SER A 59 0.03 20.57 -12.46
CA SER A 59 1.25 20.30 -13.22
C SER A 59 1.45 18.81 -13.49
N THR A 60 2.50 18.48 -14.24
CA THR A 60 2.93 17.10 -14.48
C THR A 60 4.39 16.93 -14.09
N LEU A 61 4.73 15.78 -13.49
CA LEU A 61 6.12 15.40 -13.23
C LEU A 61 6.52 14.29 -14.20
N PRO A 62 7.68 14.43 -14.88
CA PRO A 62 8.17 13.40 -15.78
C PRO A 62 8.48 12.12 -14.99
N THR A 63 8.08 11.01 -15.56
CA THR A 63 8.43 9.66 -15.08
C THR A 63 9.43 9.06 -16.05
N ASP A 64 10.38 8.29 -15.53
CA ASP A 64 11.23 7.50 -16.38
C ASP A 64 10.35 6.45 -17.09
N ALA A 65 10.48 6.33 -18.42
CA ALA A 65 9.75 5.35 -19.20
C ALA A 65 10.26 3.94 -18.87
N GLY A 66 9.75 3.35 -17.80
CA GLY A 66 9.98 1.94 -17.47
C GLY A 66 9.23 1.05 -18.46
N ASN A 67 9.80 -0.11 -18.78
CA ASN A 67 9.26 -0.93 -19.88
C ASN A 67 8.01 -1.74 -19.52
N GLU A 68 7.68 -1.92 -18.24
CA GLU A 68 6.72 -2.97 -17.84
C GLU A 68 5.79 -2.62 -16.67
N THR A 69 6.11 -1.62 -15.85
CA THR A 69 5.28 -1.30 -14.67
C THR A 69 5.06 0.20 -14.51
N TRP A 70 3.90 0.54 -13.97
CA TRP A 70 3.54 1.92 -13.67
C TRP A 70 4.30 2.48 -12.46
N THR A 71 4.47 3.80 -12.44
CA THR A 71 5.25 4.52 -11.42
C THR A 71 4.60 4.45 -10.03
N ARG A 72 5.28 3.80 -9.08
CA ARG A 72 4.89 3.83 -7.66
C ARG A 72 5.20 5.19 -7.05
N THR A 73 4.42 5.57 -6.04
CA THR A 73 4.54 6.87 -5.38
C THR A 73 4.37 6.75 -3.88
N ALA A 74 5.16 7.53 -3.13
CA ALA A 74 4.99 7.74 -1.71
C ALA A 74 5.14 9.23 -1.35
N THR A 75 4.42 9.65 -0.31
CA THR A 75 4.40 11.02 0.19
C THR A 75 4.79 11.04 1.65
N THR A 76 5.38 12.16 2.09
CA THR A 76 5.74 12.44 3.47
C THR A 76 5.42 13.91 3.77
N PRO A 77 5.13 14.30 5.02
CA PRO A 77 5.10 15.71 5.39
C PRO A 77 6.45 16.37 5.07
N SER A 78 6.42 17.42 4.24
CA SER A 78 7.61 18.20 3.88
C SER A 78 7.24 19.61 3.45
N ALA A 79 8.12 20.57 3.73
CA ALA A 79 8.06 21.93 3.21
C ALA A 79 9.42 22.28 2.61
N PRO A 80 9.54 22.44 1.27
CA PRO A 80 8.48 22.36 0.25
C PRO A 80 7.89 20.95 0.06
N PRO A 81 6.69 20.81 -0.56
CA PRO A 81 6.06 19.52 -0.86
C PRO A 81 6.91 18.64 -1.79
N GLN A 82 7.06 17.36 -1.44
CA GLN A 82 7.90 16.40 -2.14
C GLN A 82 7.18 15.08 -2.39
N ILE A 83 7.64 14.35 -3.40
CA ILE A 83 7.14 13.02 -3.74
C ILE A 83 8.29 12.07 -4.10
N LEU A 84 8.26 10.88 -3.49
CA LEU A 84 9.13 9.77 -3.86
C LEU A 84 8.42 8.95 -4.93
N HIS A 85 9.08 8.71 -6.05
CA HIS A 85 8.47 7.98 -7.16
C HIS A 85 9.48 7.16 -7.96
N GLY A 86 8.99 6.10 -8.61
CA GLY A 86 9.78 5.24 -9.48
C GLY A 86 9.04 3.95 -9.86
N SER A 87 9.33 3.39 -11.03
CA SER A 87 8.77 2.11 -11.50
C SER A 87 9.74 0.94 -11.34
N GLN A 88 11.04 1.21 -11.42
CA GLN A 88 12.13 0.22 -11.29
C GLN A 88 13.14 0.67 -10.25
N ALA A 89 13.88 -0.28 -9.67
CA ALA A 89 14.92 -0.06 -8.66
C ALA A 89 15.87 1.11 -9.00
N ASN A 90 16.39 1.15 -10.23
CA ASN A 90 17.30 2.18 -10.72
C ASN A 90 16.65 3.53 -11.13
N SER A 91 15.33 3.66 -11.02
CA SER A 91 14.55 4.84 -11.46
C SER A 91 13.80 5.51 -10.30
N ILE A 92 14.34 5.39 -9.08
CA ILE A 92 13.70 5.92 -7.87
C ILE A 92 14.25 7.30 -7.54
N HIS A 93 13.34 8.26 -7.45
CA HIS A 93 13.66 9.68 -7.30
C HIS A 93 12.79 10.35 -6.26
N LEU A 94 13.38 11.27 -5.51
CA LEU A 94 12.65 12.24 -4.72
C LEU A 94 12.59 13.55 -5.50
N THR A 95 11.39 14.05 -5.74
CA THR A 95 11.15 15.26 -6.53
C THR A 95 10.40 16.28 -5.69
N GLU A 96 10.90 17.52 -5.68
CA GLU A 96 10.18 18.66 -5.13
C GLU A 96 9.15 19.14 -6.15
N ILE A 97 7.90 19.29 -5.73
CA ILE A 97 6.77 19.36 -6.66
C ILE A 97 6.65 20.71 -7.34
N GLN A 98 6.86 21.79 -6.59
CA GLN A 98 6.70 23.15 -7.10
C GLN A 98 7.77 23.49 -8.13
N SER A 99 9.03 23.19 -7.81
CA SER A 99 10.17 23.44 -8.71
C SER A 99 10.37 22.33 -9.75
N THR A 100 9.67 21.20 -9.63
CA THR A 100 9.87 19.95 -10.41
C THR A 100 11.30 19.40 -10.32
N LYS A 101 12.09 19.89 -9.36
CA LYS A 101 13.50 19.55 -9.23
C LYS A 101 13.64 18.18 -8.58
N ARG A 102 14.43 17.31 -9.21
CA ARG A 102 14.88 16.05 -8.61
C ARG A 102 15.91 16.37 -7.52
N ILE A 103 15.54 16.16 -6.26
CA ILE A 103 16.38 16.48 -5.10
C ILE A 103 17.21 15.29 -4.63
N TYR A 104 16.78 14.07 -4.94
CA TYR A 104 17.52 12.85 -4.64
C TYR A 104 17.26 11.77 -5.69
N THR A 105 18.28 10.97 -5.97
CA THR A 105 18.20 9.75 -6.78
C THR A 105 18.73 8.60 -5.96
N LEU A 106 17.94 7.54 -5.82
CA LEU A 106 18.36 6.35 -5.11
C LEU A 106 19.30 5.54 -6.00
N GLY A 107 20.51 5.26 -5.50
CA GLY A 107 21.54 4.50 -6.20
C GLY A 107 21.33 2.99 -6.19
N LEU A 108 20.08 2.51 -6.29
CA LEU A 108 19.78 1.08 -6.28
C LEU A 108 20.06 0.49 -7.66
N SER A 109 20.92 -0.53 -7.72
CA SER A 109 21.28 -1.20 -8.98
C SER A 109 20.17 -2.13 -9.48
N GLY A 110 20.14 -2.41 -10.78
CA GLY A 110 19.20 -3.35 -11.38
C GLY A 110 17.87 -2.74 -11.82
N SER A 111 17.09 -3.50 -12.58
CA SER A 111 15.82 -3.09 -13.20
C SER A 111 14.60 -3.74 -12.54
N ASP A 112 14.75 -4.20 -11.28
CA ASP A 112 13.68 -4.88 -10.57
C ASP A 112 12.46 -3.97 -10.45
N ALA A 113 11.28 -4.47 -10.84
CA ALA A 113 10.04 -3.71 -10.75
C ALA A 113 9.68 -3.39 -9.29
N VAL A 114 9.36 -2.14 -9.02
CA VAL A 114 9.00 -1.65 -7.69
C VAL A 114 7.55 -2.02 -7.38
N SER A 115 7.31 -2.58 -6.20
CA SER A 115 5.96 -2.87 -5.71
C SER A 115 5.47 -1.82 -4.71
N THR A 116 6.33 -1.43 -3.76
CA THR A 116 6.02 -0.43 -2.73
C THR A 116 7.16 0.59 -2.62
N LEU A 117 6.77 1.87 -2.48
CA LEU A 117 7.62 2.94 -1.94
C LEU A 117 7.01 3.42 -0.63
N GLY A 118 7.84 3.86 0.32
CA GLY A 118 7.38 4.39 1.60
C GLY A 118 8.42 5.28 2.26
N PHE A 119 7.98 5.97 3.31
CA PHE A 119 8.84 6.73 4.22
C PHE A 119 8.71 6.13 5.62
N LEU A 120 9.85 5.98 6.32
CA LEU A 120 9.85 5.68 7.75
C LEU A 120 9.75 6.94 8.58
N ASP A 121 10.43 7.98 8.09
CA ASP A 121 10.49 9.33 8.63
C ASP A 121 10.75 10.28 7.43
N PRO A 122 10.79 11.62 7.65
CA PRO A 122 10.97 12.57 6.55
C PRO A 122 12.27 12.43 5.74
N TYR A 123 13.27 11.69 6.23
CA TYR A 123 14.58 11.53 5.61
C TYR A 123 14.91 10.09 5.23
N THR A 124 14.20 9.10 5.78
CA THR A 124 14.47 7.69 5.51
C THR A 124 13.41 7.09 4.58
N VAL A 125 13.83 6.73 3.36
CA VAL A 125 12.98 6.08 2.36
C VAL A 125 13.09 4.56 2.44
N PHE A 126 12.00 3.89 2.08
CA PHE A 126 11.90 2.44 1.97
C PHE A 126 11.41 2.04 0.57
N VAL A 127 12.00 0.96 0.06
CA VAL A 127 11.70 0.39 -1.25
C VAL A 127 11.48 -1.11 -1.09
N CYS A 128 10.40 -1.61 -1.68
CA CYS A 128 10.21 -3.04 -1.92
C CYS A 128 10.04 -3.27 -3.42
N CYS A 129 10.80 -4.22 -3.96
CA CYS A 129 10.64 -4.71 -5.32
C CYS A 129 9.72 -5.94 -5.33
N ARG A 130 9.12 -6.23 -6.49
CA ARG A 130 8.23 -7.39 -6.70
C ARG A 130 8.93 -8.72 -6.43
N ASN A 131 10.24 -8.82 -6.66
CA ASN A 131 11.03 -10.02 -6.37
C ASN A 131 11.37 -10.20 -4.88
N GLY A 132 10.88 -9.32 -3.99
CA GLY A 132 11.14 -9.38 -2.55
C GLY A 132 12.47 -8.76 -2.10
N ARG A 133 13.25 -8.14 -3.01
CA ARG A 133 14.36 -7.27 -2.65
C ARG A 133 13.83 -6.02 -1.95
N GLN A 134 14.49 -5.63 -0.86
CA GLN A 134 14.12 -4.48 -0.08
C GLN A 134 15.33 -3.60 0.19
N CYS A 135 15.09 -2.31 0.29
CA CYS A 135 16.14 -1.34 0.53
C CYS A 135 15.62 -0.19 1.40
N MET A 136 16.51 0.34 2.23
CA MET A 136 16.32 1.61 2.91
C MET A 136 17.47 2.55 2.60
N ALA A 137 17.18 3.84 2.51
CA ALA A 137 18.20 4.86 2.31
C ALA A 137 17.85 6.14 3.06
N ASP A 138 18.88 6.81 3.55
CA ASP A 138 18.76 8.17 4.09
C ASP A 138 18.99 9.16 2.95
N VAL A 139 18.00 9.98 2.64
CA VAL A 139 18.05 10.94 1.51
C VAL A 139 19.09 12.03 1.72
N ARG A 140 19.57 12.21 2.96
CA ARG A 140 20.66 13.15 3.29
C ARG A 140 22.04 12.59 2.94
N MET A 141 22.14 11.27 2.70
CA MET A 141 23.38 10.55 2.43
C MET A 141 23.35 9.95 1.02
N PRO A 142 23.92 10.63 0.00
CA PRO A 142 23.95 10.13 -1.36
C PRO A 142 24.64 8.76 -1.46
N GLY A 143 23.99 7.79 -2.11
CA GLY A 143 24.57 6.48 -2.43
C GLY A 143 24.61 5.45 -1.28
N ALA A 144 24.14 5.79 -0.08
CA ALA A 144 24.06 4.84 1.04
C ALA A 144 22.68 4.17 1.10
N ALA A 145 22.63 2.92 0.65
CA ALA A 145 21.43 2.07 0.71
C ALA A 145 21.73 0.83 1.57
N CYS A 146 20.95 0.63 2.64
CA CYS A 146 20.94 -0.62 3.38
C CYS A 146 20.01 -1.60 2.68
N GLU A 147 20.58 -2.64 2.07
CA GLU A 147 19.83 -3.66 1.35
C GLU A 147 19.49 -4.88 2.24
N GLY A 148 18.31 -5.44 2.00
CA GLY A 148 17.83 -6.69 2.56
C GLY A 148 17.01 -7.46 1.54
N SER A 149 16.63 -8.69 1.87
CA SER A 149 15.72 -9.46 1.03
C SER A 149 14.92 -10.43 1.89
N VAL A 150 13.60 -10.42 1.70
CA VAL A 150 12.69 -11.34 2.40
C VAL A 150 12.79 -12.75 1.81
N GLY A 151 13.19 -12.86 0.53
CA GLY A 151 13.30 -14.13 -0.20
C GLY A 151 14.47 -15.04 0.20
N LYS A 152 15.40 -14.57 1.07
CA LYS A 152 16.54 -15.38 1.54
C LYS A 152 16.13 -16.56 2.45
N HIS A 153 14.87 -16.61 2.91
CA HIS A 153 14.33 -17.67 3.77
C HIS A 153 13.74 -18.86 3.00
N GLY A 154 14.15 -19.09 1.75
CA GLY A 154 13.64 -20.20 0.92
C GLY A 154 12.21 -19.99 0.39
N LEU A 155 11.68 -18.78 0.52
CA LEU A 155 10.34 -18.39 0.06
C LEU A 155 10.42 -17.94 -1.39
N SER A 156 10.22 -18.87 -2.32
CA SER A 156 9.99 -18.54 -3.74
C SER A 156 8.56 -18.04 -3.87
N SER A 157 8.37 -16.77 -4.20
CA SER A 157 7.04 -16.21 -4.51
C SER A 157 7.17 -15.28 -5.71
N ALA A 158 6.19 -15.34 -6.60
CA ALA A 158 6.20 -14.61 -7.86
C ALA A 158 6.07 -13.09 -7.69
N ALA A 159 5.48 -12.61 -6.59
CA ALA A 159 5.41 -11.19 -6.26
C ALA A 159 5.41 -10.94 -4.75
N TRP A 160 5.87 -9.74 -4.37
CA TRP A 160 5.92 -9.20 -3.02
C TRP A 160 5.48 -7.74 -2.99
N CYS A 161 4.80 -7.33 -1.94
CA CYS A 161 4.59 -5.93 -1.55
C CYS A 161 4.90 -5.73 -0.07
N ALA A 162 4.95 -4.49 0.40
CA ALA A 162 5.22 -4.20 1.79
C ALA A 162 4.47 -2.96 2.29
N ALA A 163 4.47 -2.77 3.61
CA ALA A 163 4.02 -1.56 4.29
C ALA A 163 4.88 -1.27 5.52
N VAL A 164 5.22 0.00 5.68
CA VAL A 164 5.99 0.50 6.82
C VAL A 164 5.03 0.91 7.93
N ASN A 165 5.31 0.47 9.16
CA ASN A 165 4.72 1.01 10.37
C ASN A 165 5.69 2.05 10.95
N PRO A 166 5.45 3.35 10.77
CA PRO A 166 6.27 4.36 11.40
C PRO A 166 6.15 4.23 12.92
N SER A 167 7.27 4.21 13.63
CA SER A 167 7.28 4.13 15.09
C SER A 167 6.42 5.24 15.71
N LYS A 168 5.35 4.86 16.41
CA LYS A 168 4.60 5.72 17.33
C LYS A 168 5.07 5.48 18.77
N GLY A 169 6.37 5.67 19.01
CA GLY A 169 6.98 5.51 20.35
C GLY A 169 7.64 4.15 20.62
N ALA A 170 7.75 3.27 19.63
CA ALA A 170 8.59 2.07 19.71
C ALA A 170 10.06 2.41 19.41
N ALA A 171 11.00 1.59 19.90
CA ALA A 171 12.43 1.80 19.64
C ALA A 171 12.81 1.73 18.15
N CYS A 172 11.96 1.11 17.29
CA CYS A 172 12.17 1.05 15.85
C CYS A 172 10.87 0.87 15.06
N SER A 173 10.86 1.33 13.81
CA SER A 173 9.81 1.08 12.82
C SER A 173 9.84 -0.39 12.36
N THR A 174 8.67 -0.93 12.03
CA THR A 174 8.51 -2.31 11.56
C THR A 174 8.02 -2.33 10.12
N VAL A 175 8.51 -3.27 9.31
CA VAL A 175 8.07 -3.46 7.93
C VAL A 175 7.29 -4.76 7.83
N ALA A 176 6.04 -4.69 7.35
CA ALA A 176 5.27 -5.87 6.98
C ALA A 176 5.48 -6.15 5.50
N SER A 177 5.89 -7.36 5.17
CA SER A 177 6.10 -7.84 3.80
C SER A 177 5.11 -8.95 3.51
N LEU A 178 4.39 -8.84 2.39
CA LEU A 178 3.36 -9.78 1.96
C LEU A 178 3.76 -10.37 0.60
N SER A 179 3.69 -11.69 0.49
CA SER A 179 3.90 -12.40 -0.76
C SER A 179 2.58 -12.73 -1.46
N ALA A 180 2.65 -12.95 -2.77
CA ALA A 180 1.56 -13.45 -3.59
C ALA A 180 1.03 -14.84 -3.15
N GLU A 181 1.76 -15.56 -2.30
CA GLU A 181 1.29 -16.82 -1.72
C GLU A 181 0.66 -16.64 -0.34
N GLY A 182 0.53 -15.41 0.17
CA GLY A 182 0.03 -15.16 1.52
C GLY A 182 1.06 -15.40 2.62
N HIS A 183 2.36 -15.43 2.30
CA HIS A 183 3.40 -15.37 3.32
C HIS A 183 3.52 -13.93 3.82
N VAL A 184 3.54 -13.76 5.14
CA VAL A 184 3.77 -12.47 5.80
C VAL A 184 5.00 -12.56 6.68
N CYS A 185 5.90 -11.60 6.53
CA CYS A 185 7.07 -11.42 7.40
C CYS A 185 7.10 -9.99 7.93
N LEU A 186 7.27 -9.84 9.24
CA LEU A 186 7.49 -8.58 9.92
C LEU A 186 8.98 -8.46 10.26
N THR A 187 9.63 -7.40 9.81
CA THR A 187 11.07 -7.16 10.03
C THR A 187 11.29 -5.84 10.75
N ASP A 188 12.37 -5.77 11.53
CA ASP A 188 12.88 -4.49 12.04
C ASP A 188 13.48 -3.71 10.87
N ALA A 189 13.14 -2.43 10.75
CA ALA A 189 13.67 -1.58 9.69
C ALA A 189 15.21 -1.52 9.66
N ARG A 190 15.90 -1.66 10.80
CA ARG A 190 17.36 -1.67 10.88
C ARG A 190 17.96 -3.01 10.42
N ASN A 191 17.16 -4.07 10.36
CA ASN A 191 17.61 -5.39 9.90
C ASN A 191 16.51 -6.11 9.11
N LEU A 192 16.35 -5.70 7.85
CA LEU A 192 15.38 -6.28 6.92
C LEU A 192 15.65 -7.76 6.57
N SER A 193 16.82 -8.30 6.92
CA SER A 193 17.18 -9.69 6.62
C SER A 193 16.73 -10.68 7.70
N ALA A 194 16.38 -10.20 8.89
CA ALA A 194 15.99 -11.03 10.03
C ALA A 194 14.52 -10.78 10.43
N PRO A 195 13.59 -11.68 10.07
CA PRO A 195 12.20 -11.58 10.47
C PRO A 195 12.03 -11.66 11.98
N LEU A 196 11.26 -10.73 12.53
CA LEU A 196 10.79 -10.74 13.92
C LEU A 196 9.63 -11.72 14.09
N LYS A 197 8.70 -11.70 13.13
CA LYS A 197 7.45 -12.46 13.16
C LYS A 197 7.11 -12.92 11.74
N CYS A 198 6.62 -14.13 11.58
CA CYS A 198 6.21 -14.65 10.29
C CYS A 198 4.89 -15.44 10.40
N ALA A 199 4.10 -15.43 9.33
CA ALA A 199 2.89 -16.22 9.21
C ALA A 199 2.61 -16.64 7.77
N LYS A 200 1.99 -17.82 7.60
CA LYS A 200 1.24 -18.16 6.40
C LYS A 200 -0.21 -17.78 6.64
N CYS A 201 -0.69 -16.74 5.99
CA CYS A 201 -2.09 -16.36 6.06
C CYS A 201 -2.91 -17.24 5.13
N ARG A 202 -4.05 -17.75 5.60
CA ARG A 202 -4.99 -18.49 4.74
C ARG A 202 -5.62 -17.56 3.72
N VAL A 203 -5.09 -17.58 2.50
CA VAL A 203 -5.62 -16.82 1.36
C VAL A 203 -6.45 -17.75 0.45
N PRO A 204 -7.53 -17.27 -0.19
CA PRO A 204 -8.40 -18.10 -1.02
C PRO A 204 -7.66 -18.80 -2.18
N LYS A 205 -6.76 -18.05 -2.81
CA LYS A 205 -5.87 -18.52 -3.88
C LYS A 205 -4.60 -17.66 -3.88
N PRO A 206 -3.45 -18.17 -4.34
CA PRO A 206 -2.30 -17.33 -4.62
C PRO A 206 -2.68 -16.21 -5.60
N ALA A 207 -2.17 -15.01 -5.35
CA ALA A 207 -2.36 -13.88 -6.22
C ALA A 207 -1.45 -13.98 -7.45
N ALA A 208 -1.96 -13.66 -8.63
CA ALA A 208 -1.11 -13.43 -9.80
C ALA A 208 -0.20 -12.20 -9.59
N PRO A 209 0.98 -12.15 -10.22
CA PRO A 209 1.92 -11.04 -10.06
C PRO A 209 1.37 -9.66 -10.44
N GLU A 210 0.42 -9.62 -11.36
CA GLU A 210 -0.28 -8.40 -11.81
C GLU A 210 -1.38 -7.93 -10.85
N HIS A 211 -1.76 -8.73 -9.85
CA HIS A 211 -2.84 -8.39 -8.94
C HIS A 211 -2.48 -7.30 -7.92
N PHE A 212 -3.52 -6.74 -7.32
CA PHE A 212 -3.51 -5.60 -6.40
C PHE A 212 -3.08 -5.98 -4.97
N LEU A 213 -2.03 -6.79 -4.85
CA LEU A 213 -1.50 -7.24 -3.56
C LEU A 213 -1.26 -6.05 -2.64
N ASN A 214 -1.90 -6.05 -1.47
CA ASN A 214 -1.81 -4.94 -0.54
C ASN A 214 -1.75 -5.42 0.91
N VAL A 215 -0.85 -4.81 1.68
CA VAL A 215 -0.75 -4.94 3.14
C VAL A 215 -0.79 -3.55 3.75
N CYS A 216 -1.56 -3.37 4.82
CA CYS A 216 -1.66 -2.09 5.52
C CYS A 216 -1.70 -2.30 7.03
N TRP A 217 -0.96 -1.46 7.77
CA TRP A 217 -1.02 -1.40 9.22
C TRP A 217 -2.27 -0.66 9.68
N ALA A 218 -2.89 -1.14 10.75
CA ALA A 218 -3.99 -0.43 11.40
C ALA A 218 -3.43 0.84 12.08
N PRO A 219 -3.97 2.05 11.81
CA PRO A 219 -3.43 3.29 12.35
C PRO A 219 -3.51 3.42 13.87
N ALA A 220 -4.53 2.81 14.49
CA ALA A 220 -4.85 2.94 15.91
C ALA A 220 -4.85 1.61 16.68
N LEU A 221 -4.89 0.47 15.98
CA LEU A 221 -4.82 -0.85 16.61
C LEU A 221 -3.37 -1.34 16.55
N SER A 222 -2.72 -1.41 17.71
CA SER A 222 -1.37 -1.97 17.83
C SER A 222 -1.31 -3.40 17.29
N ASP A 223 -0.23 -3.71 16.57
CA ASP A 223 0.08 -5.05 16.06
C ASP A 223 -0.98 -5.63 15.10
N CYS A 224 -1.88 -4.81 14.55
CA CYS A 224 -2.86 -5.26 13.57
C CYS A 224 -2.44 -4.89 12.14
N ILE A 225 -2.56 -5.87 11.24
CA ILE A 225 -2.38 -5.67 9.80
C ILE A 225 -3.60 -6.15 9.03
N SER A 226 -3.76 -5.62 7.82
CA SER A 226 -4.81 -6.00 6.88
C SER A 226 -4.21 -6.41 5.55
N LEU A 227 -4.75 -7.45 4.92
CA LEU A 227 -4.31 -8.02 3.65
C LEU A 227 -5.46 -8.01 2.64
N SER A 228 -5.15 -7.73 1.38
CA SER A 228 -6.08 -7.88 0.26
C SER A 228 -5.33 -8.19 -1.05
N GLY A 229 -6.07 -8.35 -2.15
CA GLY A 229 -5.52 -8.68 -3.48
C GLY A 229 -5.54 -10.18 -3.83
N PHE A 230 -6.10 -11.04 -2.97
CA PHE A 230 -6.26 -12.49 -3.20
C PHE A 230 -7.67 -12.90 -3.65
N GLY A 231 -8.59 -11.93 -3.77
CA GLY A 231 -10.01 -12.14 -4.05
C GLY A 231 -10.86 -10.98 -3.53
N GLY A 232 -12.15 -11.21 -3.32
CA GLY A 232 -13.13 -10.20 -2.88
C GLY A 232 -13.13 -9.88 -1.39
N THR A 233 -12.06 -10.23 -0.67
CA THR A 233 -11.98 -10.12 0.79
C THR A 233 -10.85 -9.23 1.26
N VAL A 234 -11.10 -8.51 2.36
CA VAL A 234 -10.04 -7.90 3.19
C VAL A 234 -9.93 -8.70 4.48
N GLN A 235 -8.74 -9.23 4.75
CA GLN A 235 -8.48 -10.04 5.94
C GLN A 235 -7.68 -9.22 6.96
N ILE A 236 -8.06 -9.26 8.22
CA ILE A 236 -7.38 -8.54 9.32
C ILE A 236 -6.75 -9.56 10.26
N PHE A 237 -5.50 -9.34 10.65
CA PHE A 237 -4.73 -10.22 11.52
C PHE A 237 -4.18 -9.45 12.72
N ASP A 238 -4.26 -10.08 13.91
CA ASP A 238 -3.48 -9.69 15.08
C ASP A 238 -2.13 -10.42 15.03
N THR A 239 -1.05 -9.65 15.09
CA THR A 239 0.33 -10.13 14.99
C THR A 239 1.02 -10.25 16.36
N LYS A 240 0.37 -9.93 17.48
CA LYS A 240 0.97 -9.96 18.83
C LYS A 240 1.60 -11.31 19.17
N GLN A 241 0.86 -12.39 18.92
CA GLN A 241 1.25 -13.77 19.27
C GLN A 241 2.05 -14.48 18.17
N TRP A 242 2.46 -13.77 17.12
CA TRP A 242 3.29 -14.35 16.08
C TRP A 242 4.73 -14.47 16.57
N ASP A 243 5.40 -15.50 16.09
CA ASP A 243 6.82 -15.79 16.30
C ASP A 243 7.54 -15.82 14.95
N CYS A 244 8.86 -16.00 14.94
CA CYS A 244 9.65 -16.05 13.70
C CYS A 244 9.40 -17.32 12.87
N ALA A 245 8.75 -18.34 13.44
CA ALA A 245 8.45 -19.58 12.77
C ALA A 245 7.32 -19.41 11.75
N MET A 246 7.48 -19.97 10.54
CA MET A 246 6.43 -19.95 9.53
C MET A 246 5.29 -20.88 9.91
N LYS A 247 4.24 -20.31 10.52
CA LYS A 247 3.03 -21.02 10.93
C LYS A 247 1.80 -20.47 10.25
N GLU A 248 0.83 -21.33 9.99
CA GLU A 248 -0.47 -20.90 9.48
C GLU A 248 -1.22 -20.10 10.54
N ARG A 249 -1.83 -18.97 10.14
CA ARG A 249 -2.58 -18.09 11.04
C ARG A 249 -3.96 -17.78 10.44
N GLU A 250 -4.97 -17.78 11.30
CA GLU A 250 -6.31 -17.35 10.94
C GLU A 250 -6.46 -15.84 11.09
N ALA A 251 -7.32 -15.26 10.27
CA ALA A 251 -7.66 -13.85 10.35
C ALA A 251 -8.52 -13.61 11.59
N LEU A 252 -8.22 -12.54 12.33
CA LEU A 252 -9.08 -12.02 13.39
C LEU A 252 -10.46 -11.63 12.82
N PHE A 253 -10.49 -11.20 11.55
CA PHE A 253 -11.72 -10.94 10.80
C PHE A 253 -11.53 -10.97 9.31
N ILE A 254 -12.60 -11.29 8.59
CA ILE A 254 -12.65 -11.32 7.15
C ILE A 254 -13.85 -10.52 6.67
N HIS A 255 -13.57 -9.40 6.03
CA HIS A 255 -14.56 -8.69 5.23
C HIS A 255 -14.84 -9.50 3.96
N ARG A 256 -16.11 -9.80 3.67
CA ARG A 256 -16.55 -10.51 2.45
C ARG A 256 -17.49 -9.73 1.52
N GLY A 257 -17.62 -8.41 1.73
CA GLY A 257 -18.48 -7.52 0.96
C GLY A 257 -18.49 -7.72 -0.55
N HIS A 258 -17.31 -7.83 -1.16
CA HIS A 258 -17.19 -7.97 -2.62
C HIS A 258 -17.37 -9.41 -3.10
N SER A 259 -17.28 -10.41 -2.21
CA SER A 259 -17.56 -11.82 -2.53
C SER A 259 -19.04 -12.18 -2.48
N VAL A 260 -19.87 -11.35 -1.82
CA VAL A 260 -21.31 -11.65 -1.60
C VAL A 260 -22.19 -11.17 -2.76
N MET A 261 -21.75 -10.20 -3.57
CA MET A 261 -22.58 -9.62 -4.64
C MET A 261 -22.67 -10.48 -5.92
N GLY A 262 -22.17 -11.73 -5.88
CA GLY A 262 -22.23 -12.66 -7.01
C GLY A 262 -21.09 -12.44 -8.01
N ALA A 263 -20.81 -13.47 -8.82
CA ALA A 263 -19.80 -13.38 -9.87
C ALA A 263 -20.20 -12.33 -10.91
N SER A 264 -19.20 -11.66 -11.50
CA SER A 264 -19.41 -10.78 -12.66
C SER A 264 -20.05 -11.54 -13.83
N GLU A 265 -20.53 -10.84 -14.86
CA GLU A 265 -21.01 -11.47 -16.09
C GLU A 265 -19.99 -12.43 -16.74
N ALA A 266 -18.70 -12.25 -16.44
CA ALA A 266 -17.60 -13.10 -16.87
C ALA A 266 -17.34 -14.32 -15.96
N GLY A 267 -18.16 -14.54 -14.93
CA GLY A 267 -18.03 -15.67 -14.00
C GLY A 267 -16.85 -15.59 -13.02
N SER A 268 -16.09 -14.49 -13.00
CA SER A 268 -15.00 -14.26 -12.07
C SER A 268 -15.46 -13.53 -10.81
N GLU A 269 -14.99 -13.97 -9.65
CA GLU A 269 -15.18 -13.26 -8.39
C GLU A 269 -14.44 -11.91 -8.41
N PRO A 270 -15.07 -10.82 -7.92
CA PRO A 270 -14.41 -9.54 -7.79
C PRO A 270 -13.13 -9.62 -6.95
N ILE A 271 -12.10 -8.88 -7.34
CA ILE A 271 -10.85 -8.78 -6.60
C ILE A 271 -10.77 -7.40 -5.96
N VAL A 272 -10.43 -7.34 -4.67
CA VAL A 272 -10.14 -6.07 -4.00
C VAL A 272 -8.94 -5.40 -4.67
N THR A 273 -9.15 -4.20 -5.21
CA THR A 273 -8.16 -3.41 -5.96
C THR A 273 -7.42 -2.42 -5.07
N ALA A 274 -8.07 -1.98 -3.99
CA ALA A 274 -7.48 -1.11 -2.99
C ALA A 274 -8.24 -1.26 -1.66
N HIS A 275 -7.52 -1.08 -0.56
CA HIS A 275 -8.13 -0.90 0.75
C HIS A 275 -7.31 0.07 1.59
N SER A 276 -7.98 0.72 2.55
CA SER A 276 -7.36 1.63 3.50
C SER A 276 -8.12 1.62 4.82
N TRP A 277 -7.42 1.89 5.91
CA TRP A 277 -8.02 2.11 7.22
C TRP A 277 -8.52 3.55 7.33
N HIS A 278 -9.65 3.74 8.02
CA HIS A 278 -10.06 5.07 8.44
C HIS A 278 -9.05 5.60 9.48
N PRO A 279 -8.56 6.84 9.37
CA PRO A 279 -7.49 7.32 10.23
C PRO A 279 -7.89 7.41 11.71
N TRP A 280 -9.16 7.71 12.01
CA TRP A 280 -9.64 7.97 13.39
C TRP A 280 -10.72 7.02 13.90
N LYS A 281 -11.18 6.10 13.04
CA LYS A 281 -12.18 5.09 13.42
C LYS A 281 -11.43 3.77 13.37
N GLU A 282 -10.88 3.38 14.51
CA GLU A 282 -9.84 2.36 14.64
C GLU A 282 -10.20 1.03 13.95
N ARG A 283 -11.49 0.74 13.93
CA ARG A 283 -12.11 -0.47 13.40
C ARG A 283 -12.81 -0.25 12.07
N THR A 284 -12.50 0.81 11.36
CA THR A 284 -13.13 1.08 10.07
C THR A 284 -12.17 0.87 8.92
N VAL A 285 -12.56 0.00 7.97
CA VAL A 285 -11.82 -0.28 6.73
C VAL A 285 -12.69 0.10 5.53
N LEU A 286 -12.07 0.75 4.56
CA LEU A 286 -12.63 1.05 3.26
C LEU A 286 -11.98 0.16 2.21
N SER A 287 -12.75 -0.37 1.27
CA SER A 287 -12.24 -1.17 0.16
C SER A 287 -13.02 -0.93 -1.13
N ALA A 288 -12.29 -1.00 -2.23
CA ALA A 288 -12.82 -0.99 -3.59
C ALA A 288 -12.44 -2.29 -4.30
N ALA A 289 -13.26 -2.71 -5.27
CA ALA A 289 -13.00 -3.93 -6.04
C ALA A 289 -13.13 -3.72 -7.55
N SER A 290 -12.72 -4.74 -8.31
CA SER A 290 -12.70 -4.74 -9.78
C SER A 290 -14.07 -4.67 -10.45
N ASP A 291 -15.15 -4.85 -9.70
CA ASP A 291 -16.54 -4.70 -10.13
C ASP A 291 -17.09 -3.28 -9.93
N GLY A 292 -16.22 -2.33 -9.52
CA GLY A 292 -16.58 -0.95 -9.24
C GLY A 292 -17.22 -0.71 -7.87
N SER A 293 -17.45 -1.76 -7.07
CA SER A 293 -18.09 -1.62 -5.76
C SER A 293 -17.17 -0.96 -4.73
N LEU A 294 -17.75 -0.09 -3.90
CA LEU A 294 -17.09 0.58 -2.78
C LEU A 294 -17.77 0.22 -1.46
N HIS A 295 -16.97 0.02 -0.43
CA HIS A 295 -17.38 -0.67 0.76
C HIS A 295 -16.72 -0.04 2.00
N VAL A 296 -17.51 0.34 2.99
CA VAL A 296 -17.04 0.89 4.28
C VAL A 296 -17.59 0.05 5.41
N TRP A 297 -16.70 -0.43 6.29
CA TRP A 297 -17.05 -1.44 7.28
C TRP A 297 -16.50 -1.07 8.63
N ASN A 298 -17.36 -1.08 9.64
CA ASN A 298 -16.95 -1.03 11.03
C ASN A 298 -17.18 -2.41 11.65
N TRP A 299 -16.13 -3.10 12.07
CA TRP A 299 -16.20 -4.39 12.76
C TRP A 299 -16.21 -4.19 14.27
N SER A 300 -17.18 -4.79 14.95
CA SER A 300 -17.28 -4.82 16.41
C SER A 300 -16.34 -5.87 16.99
N ASP A 301 -16.04 -5.79 18.29
CA ASP A 301 -15.41 -6.91 18.99
C ASP A 301 -16.24 -8.19 18.81
N LEU A 302 -15.55 -9.32 18.62
CA LEU A 302 -16.16 -10.61 18.86
C LEU A 302 -16.66 -10.59 20.31
N PRO A 303 -17.89 -11.03 20.61
CA PRO A 303 -18.32 -11.15 22.00
C PRO A 303 -17.28 -12.00 22.73
N GLU A 304 -16.76 -11.48 23.85
CA GLU A 304 -16.01 -12.29 24.79
C GLU A 304 -16.86 -13.53 25.07
N HIS A 305 -16.29 -14.71 24.85
CA HIS A 305 -16.91 -15.93 25.32
C HIS A 305 -16.93 -15.81 26.84
N ASP A 306 -18.07 -15.33 27.36
CA ASP A 306 -18.32 -15.22 28.78
C ASP A 306 -18.04 -16.59 29.38
N GLY A 307 -17.06 -16.63 30.27
CA GLY A 307 -16.58 -17.84 30.89
C GLY A 307 -17.73 -18.55 31.60
N THR A 308 -18.35 -19.50 30.92
CA THR A 308 -19.22 -20.49 31.52
C THR A 308 -18.76 -21.86 31.04
N GLN A 309 -18.11 -22.54 31.98
CA GLN A 309 -17.86 -23.97 31.94
C GLN A 309 -19.14 -24.74 31.61
N LEU A 310 -19.00 -25.77 30.79
CA LEU A 310 -19.67 -27.07 30.97
C LEU A 310 -18.65 -28.16 30.73
#